data_AF-A0A932YTC2-F1
#
_entry.id   AF-A0A932YTC2-F1
#
_cell.length_a   1.000
_cell.length_b   1.000
_cell.length_c   1.000
_cell.angle_alpha   90.00
_cell.angle_beta   90.00
_cell.angle_gamma   90.00
#
_symmetry.space_group_name_H-M   'P 1'
#
loop_
_entity.id
_entity.type
_entity.pdbx_description
1 polymer ?
#
loop_
_entity_poly.entity_id
_entity_poly.type
_entity_poly.pdbx_seq_one_letter_code
_entity_poly.pdbx_strand_id
1 'polypeptide(L)' 'STGQNQSPGHVFPGKRMPGHLGNKRRTIGNLEIVRIDAERQLLLVKGSVPGSSGRDVVVKPAVKAQRPAAKG' A
#
# COMPACT_ATOMS: atom_id res chain seq x y z
N SER A 1 14.54 -22.06 -15.32
CA SER A 1 13.57 -23.00 -15.92
C SER A 1 12.15 -22.55 -15.62
N THR A 2 11.28 -22.51 -16.62
CA THR A 2 9.87 -22.04 -16.52
C THR A 2 8.88 -23.19 -16.27
N GLY A 3 9.29 -24.45 -16.43
CA GLY A 3 8.51 -25.66 -16.18
C GLY A 3 9.38 -26.83 -15.66
N GLN A 4 8.76 -27.99 -15.49
CA GLN A 4 9.45 -29.27 -15.29
C GLN A 4 9.59 -29.99 -16.64
N ASN A 5 10.42 -31.04 -16.69
CA ASN A 5 10.72 -31.79 -17.91
C ASN A 5 9.48 -32.55 -18.45
N GLN A 6 9.31 -33.82 -18.09
CA GLN A 6 8.35 -34.70 -18.78
C GLN A 6 6.90 -34.56 -18.29
N SER A 7 6.70 -34.33 -16.99
CA SER A 7 5.38 -34.10 -16.37
C SER A 7 5.49 -32.86 -15.50
N PRO A 8 4.65 -31.82 -15.66
CA PRO A 8 3.41 -31.73 -16.44
C PRO A 8 3.55 -31.18 -17.88
N GLY A 9 4.76 -31.00 -18.41
CA GLY A 9 5.00 -30.60 -19.81
C GLY A 9 4.50 -29.20 -20.21
N HIS A 10 4.06 -28.37 -19.24
CA HIS A 10 3.61 -27.00 -19.46
C HIS A 10 4.00 -26.10 -18.28
N VAL A 11 3.89 -24.78 -18.47
CA VAL A 11 4.13 -23.79 -17.42
C VAL A 11 2.89 -23.68 -16.53
N PHE A 12 3.06 -23.82 -15.21
CA PHE A 12 1.95 -23.69 -14.27
C PHE A 12 1.27 -22.31 -14.36
N PRO A 13 -0.08 -22.25 -14.34
CA PRO A 13 -0.80 -20.99 -14.24
C PRO A 13 -0.36 -20.17 -13.01
N GLY A 14 -0.17 -18.86 -13.20
CA GLY A 14 0.29 -17.97 -12.11
C GLY A 14 1.79 -18.03 -11.83
N LYS A 15 2.58 -18.81 -12.60
CA LYS A 15 4.04 -18.75 -12.54
C LYS A 15 4.50 -17.30 -12.75
N ARG A 16 5.29 -16.77 -11.82
CA ARG A 16 5.83 -15.41 -11.91
C ARG A 16 6.72 -15.30 -13.16
N MET A 17 6.32 -14.43 -14.08
CA MET A 17 7.02 -14.08 -15.32
C MET A 17 7.13 -12.55 -15.43
N PRO A 18 8.02 -12.01 -16.27
CA PRO A 18 8.06 -10.59 -16.57
C PRO A 18 6.70 -10.06 -17.06
N GLY A 19 6.41 -8.80 -16.75
CA GLY A 19 5.16 -8.15 -17.14
C GLY A 19 5.11 -6.71 -16.64
N HIS A 20 3.96 -6.05 -16.83
CA HIS A 20 3.77 -4.66 -16.43
C HIS A 20 3.84 -4.47 -14.90
N LEU A 21 4.73 -3.60 -14.45
CA LEU A 21 4.91 -3.22 -13.05
C LEU A 21 4.32 -1.83 -12.78
N GLY A 22 3.64 -1.67 -11.65
CA GLY A 22 3.05 -0.38 -11.26
C GLY A 22 1.63 -0.19 -11.78
N ASN A 23 1.19 1.08 -11.85
CA ASN A 23 -0.18 1.49 -12.19
C ASN A 23 -1.29 0.69 -11.46
N LYS A 24 -1.06 0.41 -10.18
CA LYS A 24 -1.99 -0.33 -9.32
C LYS A 24 -2.20 0.46 -8.04
N ARG A 25 -3.46 0.57 -7.61
CA ARG A 25 -3.79 1.21 -6.33
C ARG A 25 -3.18 0.40 -5.18
N ARG A 26 -2.36 1.04 -4.37
CA ARG A 26 -1.76 0.48 -3.15
C ARG A 26 -2.15 1.33 -1.96
N THR A 27 -2.28 0.68 -0.81
CA THR A 27 -2.60 1.34 0.47
C THR A 27 -1.50 0.98 1.46
N ILE A 28 -0.90 1.99 2.07
CA ILE A 28 -0.03 1.82 3.22
C ILE A 28 -0.90 2.04 4.46
N GLY A 29 -1.06 0.99 5.26
CA GLY A 29 -1.91 1.03 6.46
C GLY A 29 -1.13 1.50 7.69
N ASN A 30 -1.86 1.93 8.71
CA ASN A 30 -1.34 2.26 10.05
C ASN A 30 -0.21 3.30 10.04
N LEU A 31 -0.31 4.32 9.20
CA LEU A 31 0.58 5.46 9.26
C LEU A 31 0.19 6.39 10.41
N GLU A 32 1.20 6.93 11.10
CA GLU A 32 1.04 7.83 12.23
C GLU A 32 0.92 9.29 11.75
N ILE A 33 -0.07 10.01 12.26
CA ILE A 33 -0.20 11.46 12.02
C ILE A 33 0.66 12.18 13.06
N VAL A 34 1.70 12.86 12.62
CA VAL A 34 2.65 13.56 13.49
C VAL A 34 2.13 14.95 13.85
N ARG A 35 1.54 15.65 12.88
CA ARG A 35 1.02 17.00 13.07
C ARG A 35 -0.10 17.29 12.09
N ILE A 36 -1.08 18.07 12.54
CA ILE A 36 -2.11 18.67 11.71
C ILE A 36 -1.87 20.18 11.76
N ASP A 37 -1.66 20.79 10.61
CA ASP A 37 -1.58 22.24 10.45
C ASP A 37 -2.86 22.71 9.74
N ALA A 38 -3.83 23.16 10.53
CA ALA A 38 -5.14 23.57 10.02
C ALA A 38 -5.07 24.89 9.23
N GLU A 39 -4.13 25.78 9.57
CA GLU A 39 -3.97 27.07 8.90
C GLU A 39 -3.49 26.89 7.46
N ARG A 40 -2.54 25.96 7.26
CA ARG A 40 -1.98 25.64 5.94
C ARG A 40 -2.70 24.48 5.25
N GLN A 41 -3.71 23.88 5.90
CA GLN A 41 -4.41 22.69 5.45
C GLN A 41 -3.49 21.50 5.16
N LEU A 42 -2.46 21.30 6.00
CA LEU A 42 -1.46 20.24 5.84
C LEU A 42 -1.64 19.12 6.86
N LEU A 43 -1.46 17.88 6.39
CA LEU A 43 -1.41 16.68 7.23
C LEU A 43 0.00 16.08 7.15
N LEU A 44 0.73 16.12 8.26
CA LEU A 44 2.07 15.52 8.35
C LEU A 44 1.96 14.08 8.81
N VAL A 45 2.42 13.17 7.96
CA VAL A 45 2.36 11.73 8.19
C VAL A 45 3.78 11.17 8.29
N LYS A 46 3.99 10.26 9.23
CA LYS A 46 5.26 9.56 9.39
C LYS A 46 5.34 8.40 8.40
N GLY A 47 6.30 8.47 7.49
CA GLY A 47 6.58 7.42 6.50
C GLY A 47 6.32 7.87 5.07
N SER A 48 6.22 6.91 4.16
CA SER A 48 6.01 7.16 2.74
C SER A 48 4.53 7.09 2.36
N VAL A 49 4.16 7.85 1.33
CA VAL A 49 2.84 7.84 0.70
C VAL A 49 2.99 7.24 -0.70
N PRO A 50 2.10 6.32 -1.14
CA PRO A 50 2.23 5.69 -2.44
C PRO A 50 1.97 6.68 -3.58
N GLY A 51 2.82 6.65 -4.60
CA GLY A 51 2.72 7.53 -5.77
C GLY A 51 3.80 8.61 -5.79
N SER A 52 3.79 9.42 -6.85
CA SER A 52 4.64 10.61 -6.95
C SER A 52 4.02 11.80 -6.22
N SER A 53 4.81 12.84 -5.96
CA SER A 53 4.30 14.13 -5.49
C SER A 53 3.26 14.71 -6.45
N GLY A 54 2.29 15.47 -5.90
CA GLY A 54 1.24 16.14 -6.68
C GLY A 54 0.12 15.24 -7.19
N ARG A 55 0.05 13.98 -6.75
CA ARG A 55 -1.05 13.06 -7.05
C ARG A 55 -2.04 12.98 -5.90
N ASP A 56 -3.28 12.69 -6.25
CA ASP A 56 -4.35 12.52 -5.28
C ASP A 56 -4.19 11.23 -4.48
N VAL A 57 -4.48 11.31 -3.19
CA VAL A 57 -4.47 10.18 -2.26
C VAL A 57 -5.74 10.18 -1.43
N VAL A 58 -6.17 8.99 -1.03
CA VAL A 58 -7.37 8.82 -0.19
C VAL A 58 -6.94 8.44 1.21
N VAL A 59 -7.21 9.30 2.17
CA VAL A 59 -6.97 9.06 3.59
C VAL A 59 -8.21 8.42 4.22
N LYS A 60 -8.03 7.33 4.96
CA LYS A 60 -9.10 6.61 5.66
C LYS A 60 -8.65 6.27 7.09
N PRO A 61 -9.57 6.17 8.05
CA PRO A 61 -9.28 5.60 9.36
C PRO A 61 -8.65 4.21 9.24
N ALA A 62 -7.65 3.93 10.06
CA ALA A 62 -6.92 2.68 10.03
C ALA A 62 -7.78 1.53 10.57
N VAL A 63 -8.06 0.53 9.71
CA VAL A 63 -8.89 -0.65 10.06
C VAL A 63 -8.21 -1.52 11.13
N LYS A 64 -6.87 -1.51 11.18
CA LYS A 64 -6.06 -2.33 12.11
C LYS A 64 -5.54 -1.53 13.29
N ALA A 65 -6.03 -0.30 13.51
CA ALA A 65 -5.68 0.44 14.71
C ALA A 65 -6.39 -0.19 15.91
N GLN A 66 -5.65 -0.42 16.99
CA GLN A 66 -6.28 -0.72 18.27
C GLN A 66 -7.15 0.49 18.66
N ARG A 67 -8.38 0.22 19.10
CA ARG A 67 -9.29 1.27 19.57
C ARG A 67 -8.54 2.05 20.66
N PRO A 68 -8.42 3.39 20.57
CA PRO A 68 -7.80 4.14 21.65
C PRO A 68 -8.60 3.84 22.92
N ALA A 69 -7.89 3.44 23.99
CA ALA A 69 -8.51 3.24 25.29
C ALA A 69 -9.29 4.52 25.65
N ALA A 70 -10.54 4.36 26.06
CA ALA A 70 -11.38 5.48 26.46
C ALA A 70 -10.63 6.27 27.53
N LYS A 71 -10.25 7.52 27.23
CA LYS A 71 -9.74 8.44 28.23
C LYS A 71 -10.95 8.86 29.07
N GLY A 72 -10.96 8.44 30.34
CA GLY A 72 -11.82 8.99 31.38
C GLY A 72 -11.41 10.39 31.78
#